data_AF-A0A1F5GT82-F1
#
_entry.id   AF-A0A1F5GT82-F1
#
_cell.length_a   1.000
_cell.length_b   1.000
_cell.length_c   1.000
_cell.angle_alpha   90.00
_cell.angle_beta   90.00
_cell.angle_gamma   90.00
#
_symmetry.space_group_name_H-M   'P 1'
#
loop_
_entity.id
_entity.type
_entity.pdbx_description
1 polymer ?
#
loop_
_entity_poly.entity_id
_entity_poly.type
_entity_poly.pdbx_seq_one_letter_code
_entity_poly.pdbx_strand_id
1 'polypeptide(L)'
;MYVVDKTKVLAYGPVFGNNVFYYAMTNKVNSSTIDCIFNAGSGKLGFSMATSKFYTMDTTSVATLNELNFYTNFYSFPRPILIRNIYLEYIDLIASTENIALTVQWEDRSNPFAPKTELGTLTNVRFADYIGITDDKKIRSLQITVGNTTENDGLKRIIVYYDYAE
;
A
#
# COMPACT_ATOMS: atom_id res chain seq x y z
N MET A 1 -16.36 -11.71 -5.25
CA MET A 1 -17.50 -10.93 -4.72
C MET A 1 -16.98 -9.56 -4.33
N TYR A 2 -17.65 -8.46 -4.64
CA TYR A 2 -17.22 -7.13 -4.23
C TYR A 2 -18.17 -6.56 -3.17
N VAL A 3 -17.65 -5.78 -2.22
CA VAL A 3 -18.40 -5.16 -1.13
C VAL A 3 -17.94 -3.71 -0.97
N VAL A 4 -18.88 -2.81 -0.66
CA VAL A 4 -18.56 -1.42 -0.33
C VAL A 4 -18.38 -1.27 1.17
N ASP A 5 -17.30 -0.61 1.57
CA ASP A 5 -17.08 -0.12 2.93
C ASP A 5 -16.79 1.38 2.88
N LYS A 6 -17.86 2.18 3.02
CA LYS A 6 -17.86 3.66 2.96
C LYS A 6 -17.22 4.19 1.67
N THR A 7 -15.93 4.54 1.72
CA THR A 7 -15.15 5.10 0.61
C THR A 7 -14.29 4.06 -0.10
N LYS A 8 -14.34 2.79 0.34
CA LYS A 8 -13.50 1.70 -0.15
C LYS A 8 -14.34 0.61 -0.80
N VAL A 9 -13.76 -0.04 -1.80
CA VAL A 9 -14.29 -1.27 -2.38
C VAL A 9 -13.38 -2.42 -1.97
N LEU A 10 -13.96 -3.42 -1.32
CA LEU A 10 -13.34 -4.68 -0.98
C LEU A 10 -13.71 -5.73 -2.03
N ALA A 11 -12.74 -6.53 -2.44
CA ALA A 11 -12.96 -7.71 -3.26
C ALA A 11 -12.66 -8.96 -2.42
N TYR A 12 -13.53 -9.96 -2.50
CA TYR A 12 -13.33 -11.31 -2.00
C TYR A 12 -13.01 -12.23 -3.16
N GLY A 13 -11.83 -12.82 -3.12
CA GLY A 13 -11.35 -13.71 -4.18
C GLY A 13 -10.01 -14.35 -3.83
N PRO A 14 -9.52 -15.25 -4.70
CA PRO A 14 -8.28 -15.97 -4.47
C PRO A 14 -7.08 -15.04 -4.60
N VAL A 15 -6.34 -14.91 -3.50
CA VAL A 15 -5.02 -14.28 -3.46
C VAL A 15 -4.05 -15.35 -2.95
N PHE A 16 -3.07 -15.70 -3.78
CA PHE A 16 -2.15 -16.82 -3.52
C PHE A 16 -2.85 -18.15 -3.19
N GLY A 17 -3.94 -18.46 -3.90
CA GLY A 17 -4.69 -19.71 -3.73
C GLY A 17 -5.66 -19.75 -2.55
N ASN A 18 -5.73 -18.68 -1.73
CA ASN A 18 -6.66 -18.58 -0.62
C ASN A 18 -7.66 -17.45 -0.85
N ASN A 19 -8.94 -17.68 -0.53
CA ASN A 19 -9.97 -16.66 -0.68
C ASN A 19 -9.92 -15.67 0.49
N VAL A 20 -9.55 -14.42 0.22
CA VAL A 20 -9.44 -13.34 1.21
C VAL A 20 -10.14 -12.08 0.73
N PHE A 21 -10.48 -11.20 1.66
CA PHE A 21 -10.90 -9.83 1.34
C PHE A 21 -9.66 -8.95 1.14
N TYR A 22 -9.60 -8.21 0.04
CA TYR A 22 -8.54 -7.25 -0.25
C TYR A 22 -9.13 -5.95 -0.80
N TYR A 23 -8.42 -4.83 -0.60
CA TYR A 23 -8.84 -3.54 -1.12
C TYR A 23 -8.64 -3.51 -2.63
N ALA A 24 -9.74 -3.28 -3.35
CA ALA A 24 -9.74 -3.15 -4.81
C ALA A 24 -9.69 -1.68 -5.24
N MET A 25 -10.22 -0.77 -4.43
CA MET A 25 -10.29 0.66 -4.76
C MET A 25 -10.50 1.51 -3.49
N THR A 26 -9.95 2.72 -3.47
CA THR A 26 -10.33 3.78 -2.53
C THR A 26 -10.69 5.06 -3.30
N ASN A 27 -11.74 5.75 -2.88
CA ASN A 27 -12.08 7.05 -3.44
C ASN A 27 -11.13 8.14 -2.89
N LYS A 28 -10.53 8.96 -3.77
CA LYS A 28 -9.67 10.12 -3.42
C LYS A 28 -10.41 11.46 -3.53
N VAL A 29 -11.62 11.49 -4.10
CA VAL A 29 -12.38 12.72 -4.39
C VAL A 29 -13.46 12.95 -3.33
N ASN A 30 -13.79 14.21 -3.03
CA ASN A 30 -14.69 14.77 -1.99
C ASN A 30 -16.10 14.15 -1.77
N SER A 31 -16.40 12.97 -2.31
CA SER A 31 -17.60 12.18 -2.02
C SER A 31 -17.33 11.15 -0.93
N SER A 32 -18.11 11.20 0.15
CA SER A 32 -17.91 10.40 1.37
C SER A 32 -18.43 8.96 1.26
N THR A 33 -19.12 8.62 0.18
CA THR A 33 -19.90 7.38 0.06
C THR A 33 -19.95 6.87 -1.38
N ILE A 34 -19.62 5.59 -1.55
CA ILE A 34 -19.93 4.81 -2.74
C ILE A 34 -21.31 4.19 -2.51
N ASP A 35 -22.27 4.45 -3.41
CA ASP A 35 -23.65 3.97 -3.22
C ASP A 35 -23.84 2.58 -3.81
N CYS A 36 -23.23 2.32 -4.96
CA CYS A 36 -23.30 1.00 -5.58
C CYS A 36 -22.05 0.65 -6.36
N ILE A 37 -21.86 -0.66 -6.51
CA ILE A 37 -20.83 -1.28 -7.34
C ILE A 37 -21.48 -2.35 -8.20
N PHE A 38 -21.03 -2.48 -9.44
CA PHE A 38 -21.55 -3.49 -10.34
C PHE A 38 -20.51 -3.90 -11.39
N ASN A 39 -20.69 -5.10 -11.94
CA ASN A 39 -19.88 -5.56 -13.06
C ASN A 39 -20.28 -4.79 -14.32
N ALA A 40 -19.36 -4.02 -14.88
CA ALA A 40 -19.57 -3.22 -16.08
C ALA A 40 -19.15 -3.94 -17.38
N GLY A 41 -18.78 -5.22 -17.30
CA GLY A 41 -18.31 -6.05 -18.41
C GLY A 41 -16.81 -5.91 -18.68
N SER A 42 -16.23 -6.86 -19.44
CA SER A 42 -14.84 -6.86 -19.91
C SER A 42 -13.78 -6.48 -18.86
N GLY A 43 -13.88 -7.04 -17.65
CA GLY A 43 -12.91 -6.76 -16.59
C GLY A 43 -12.98 -5.32 -16.06
N LYS A 44 -14.12 -4.65 -16.20
CA LYS A 44 -14.36 -3.31 -15.66
C LYS A 44 -15.34 -3.36 -14.50
N LEU A 45 -15.05 -2.57 -13.48
CA LEU A 45 -15.94 -2.34 -12.34
C LEU A 45 -16.60 -0.98 -12.50
N GLY A 46 -17.93 -0.94 -12.46
CA GLY A 46 -18.70 0.29 -12.40
C GLY A 46 -19.03 0.66 -10.96
N PHE A 47 -18.99 1.95 -10.63
CA PHE A 47 -19.43 2.46 -9.34
C PHE A 47 -20.14 3.81 -9.45
N SER A 48 -21.12 4.06 -8.58
CA SER A 48 -21.83 5.34 -8.46
C SER A 48 -21.53 6.02 -7.14
N MET A 49 -21.59 7.35 -7.16
CA MET A 49 -21.41 8.19 -5.99
C MET A 49 -22.68 9.00 -5.72
N ALA A 50 -22.88 9.40 -4.47
CA ALA A 50 -24.05 10.16 -4.04
C ALA A 50 -24.23 11.51 -4.76
N THR A 51 -23.14 12.10 -5.26
CA THR A 51 -23.13 13.46 -5.82
C THR A 51 -22.60 13.55 -7.26
N SER A 52 -22.10 12.46 -7.86
CA SER A 52 -21.49 12.48 -9.20
C SER A 52 -21.87 11.26 -10.06
N LYS A 53 -22.05 11.54 -11.36
CA LYS A 53 -22.67 10.65 -12.35
C LYS A 53 -21.68 9.63 -12.89
N PHE A 54 -21.59 8.49 -12.20
CA PHE A 54 -21.09 7.20 -12.68
C PHE A 54 -19.64 7.12 -13.21
N TYR A 55 -18.87 6.17 -12.68
CA TYR A 55 -17.48 5.94 -13.09
C TYR A 55 -17.23 4.47 -13.37
N THR A 56 -16.25 4.20 -14.24
CA THR A 56 -15.75 2.85 -14.51
C THR A 56 -14.25 2.78 -14.26
N MET A 57 -13.82 1.69 -13.63
CA MET A 57 -12.42 1.34 -13.45
C MET A 57 -12.10 0.08 -14.26
N ASP A 58 -11.00 0.09 -15.01
CA ASP A 58 -10.46 -1.10 -15.62
C ASP A 58 -9.66 -1.90 -14.58
N THR A 59 -10.10 -3.13 -14.31
CA THR A 59 -9.44 -4.04 -13.34
C THR A 59 -8.44 -4.97 -14.02
N THR A 60 -8.27 -4.86 -15.33
CA THR A 60 -7.35 -5.66 -16.16
C THR A 60 -6.14 -4.88 -16.65
N SER A 61 -6.18 -3.54 -16.59
CA SER A 61 -5.07 -2.67 -16.98
C SER A 61 -4.16 -2.36 -15.79
N VAL A 62 -2.85 -2.53 -15.98
CA VAL A 62 -1.78 -2.18 -15.03
C VAL A 62 -1.14 -0.81 -15.37
N ALA A 63 -1.67 -0.07 -16.35
CA ALA A 63 -0.99 1.12 -16.90
C ALA A 63 -1.39 2.46 -16.26
N THR A 64 -0.34 3.19 -15.84
CA THR A 64 -0.18 4.66 -15.67
C THR A 64 -1.28 5.48 -14.96
N LEU A 65 -1.47 5.14 -13.66
CA LEU A 65 -2.01 5.95 -12.53
C LEU A 65 -3.54 6.12 -12.40
N ASN A 66 -4.13 6.16 -11.19
CA ASN A 66 -3.76 6.89 -9.97
C ASN A 66 -3.45 6.02 -8.72
N GLU A 67 -2.22 6.18 -8.20
CA GLU A 67 -1.68 5.79 -6.88
C GLU A 67 -2.41 4.66 -6.13
N LEU A 68 -1.88 3.44 -6.22
CA LEU A 68 -2.23 2.36 -5.31
C LEU A 68 -1.39 2.50 -4.04
N ASN A 69 -1.98 3.07 -3.00
CA ASN A 69 -1.35 3.18 -1.69
C ASN A 69 -1.74 2.00 -0.81
N PHE A 70 -0.74 1.22 -0.40
CA PHE A 70 -0.88 0.16 0.59
C PHE A 70 -0.59 0.73 1.97
N TYR A 71 -1.58 0.67 2.85
CA TYR A 71 -1.44 1.02 4.25
C TYR A 71 -1.53 -0.25 5.10
N THR A 72 -0.55 -0.46 5.98
CA THR A 72 -0.73 -1.41 7.07
C THR A 72 -1.58 -0.77 8.17
N ASN A 73 -2.23 -1.58 9.00
CA ASN A 73 -2.65 -1.09 10.31
C ASN A 73 -1.40 -0.82 11.16
N PHE A 74 -1.57 -0.07 12.26
CA PHE A 74 -0.54 -0.03 13.30
C PHE A 74 -0.36 -1.43 13.89
N TYR A 75 0.82 -2.00 13.71
CA TYR A 75 1.22 -3.22 14.37
C TYR A 75 1.83 -2.89 15.72
N SER A 76 1.26 -3.42 16.80
CA SER A 76 1.77 -3.24 18.16
C SER A 76 2.75 -4.34 18.51
N PHE A 77 3.97 -3.96 18.89
CA PHE A 77 4.98 -4.88 19.37
C PHE A 77 4.81 -5.14 20.88
N PRO A 78 5.03 -6.38 21.35
CA PRO A 78 4.90 -6.70 22.77
C PRO A 78 5.96 -6.00 23.65
N ARG A 79 7.09 -5.61 23.05
CA ARG A 79 8.19 -4.87 23.67
C ARG A 79 8.66 -3.76 22.72
N PRO A 80 9.30 -2.69 23.22
CA PRO A 80 9.88 -1.69 22.34
C PRO A 80 10.91 -2.31 21.40
N ILE A 81 10.98 -1.82 20.18
CA ILE A 81 11.89 -2.31 19.14
C ILE A 81 12.72 -1.17 18.53
N LEU A 82 13.83 -1.54 17.92
CA LEU A 82 14.62 -0.70 17.03
C LEU A 82 14.53 -1.27 15.62
N ILE A 83 14.01 -0.51 14.67
CA ILE A 83 13.93 -0.95 13.27
C ILE A 83 15.32 -0.85 12.65
N ARG A 84 15.79 -1.95 12.04
CA ARG A 84 17.05 -1.99 11.29
C ARG A 84 16.84 -1.68 9.83
N ASN A 85 15.86 -2.34 9.23
CA ASN A 85 15.67 -2.32 7.79
C ASN A 85 14.21 -2.70 7.46
N ILE A 86 13.66 -2.07 6.41
CA ILE A 86 12.42 -2.50 5.75
C ILE A 86 12.73 -2.94 4.33
N TYR A 87 12.33 -4.17 4.01
CA TYR A 87 12.49 -4.76 2.68
C TYR A 87 11.14 -4.87 1.98
N LEU A 88 11.07 -4.40 0.75
CA LEU A 88 9.92 -4.52 -0.12
C LEU A 88 10.22 -5.52 -1.23
N GLU A 89 9.35 -6.50 -1.43
CA GLU A 89 9.41 -7.41 -2.58
C GLU A 89 8.22 -7.17 -3.50
N TYR A 90 8.50 -7.14 -4.81
CA TYR A 90 7.54 -6.93 -5.87
C TYR A 90 7.45 -8.15 -6.78
N ILE A 91 6.29 -8.30 -7.44
CA ILE A 91 6.05 -9.37 -8.40
C ILE A 91 6.82 -9.10 -9.69
N ASP A 92 6.74 -7.84 -10.17
CA ASP A 92 7.40 -7.38 -11.37
C ASP A 92 8.70 -6.64 -11.09
N LEU A 93 9.46 -6.38 -12.17
CA LEU A 93 10.68 -5.58 -12.10
C LEU A 93 10.31 -4.11 -11.98
N ILE A 94 10.81 -3.47 -10.93
CA ILE A 94 10.62 -2.04 -10.71
C ILE A 94 11.60 -1.30 -11.60
N ALA A 95 11.10 -0.52 -12.56
CA ALA A 95 11.95 0.21 -13.51
C ALA A 95 12.89 1.21 -12.82
N SER A 96 12.42 1.87 -11.76
CA SER A 96 13.20 2.78 -10.91
C SER A 96 12.68 2.76 -9.48
N THR A 97 13.56 2.68 -8.49
CA THR A 97 13.20 2.82 -7.06
C THR A 97 12.57 4.18 -6.72
N GLU A 98 12.71 5.20 -7.57
CA GLU A 98 11.97 6.47 -7.45
C GLU A 98 10.45 6.29 -7.67
N ASN A 99 10.05 5.17 -8.29
CA ASN A 99 8.65 4.76 -8.39
C ASN A 99 8.06 4.42 -7.01
N ILE A 100 8.88 4.17 -5.99
CA ILE A 100 8.42 3.67 -4.69
C ILE A 100 8.45 4.79 -3.64
N ALA A 101 7.27 5.14 -3.14
CA ALA A 101 7.11 6.02 -1.99
C ALA A 101 6.85 5.21 -0.71
N LEU A 102 7.89 4.98 0.08
CA LEU A 102 7.78 4.36 1.41
C LEU A 102 7.69 5.45 2.49
N THR A 103 6.68 5.36 3.34
CA THR A 103 6.65 6.12 4.60
C THR A 103 6.28 5.22 5.78
N VAL A 104 6.75 5.60 6.96
CA VAL A 104 6.50 4.90 8.22
C VAL A 104 6.02 5.86 9.30
N GLN A 105 5.15 5.39 10.18
CA GLN A 105 4.63 6.15 11.31
C GLN A 105 4.59 5.29 12.57
N TRP A 106 4.76 5.91 13.73
CA TRP A 106 4.74 5.27 15.05
C TRP A 106 4.03 6.17 16.06
N GLU A 107 3.84 5.67 17.29
CA GLU A 107 2.86 6.19 18.25
C GLU A 107 3.01 7.67 18.62
N ASP A 108 4.22 8.22 18.61
CA ASP A 108 4.51 9.60 19.03
C ASP A 108 4.92 10.52 17.86
N ARG A 109 4.82 10.03 16.62
CA ARG A 109 5.19 10.82 15.43
C ARG A 109 3.98 11.46 14.76
N SER A 110 3.97 12.79 14.73
CA SER A 110 2.91 13.58 14.09
C SER A 110 2.90 13.50 12.56
N ASN A 111 4.06 13.32 11.92
CA ASN A 111 4.21 13.24 10.47
C ASN A 111 4.92 11.93 10.06
N PRO A 112 4.45 11.23 9.01
CA PRO A 112 5.15 10.05 8.49
C PRO A 112 6.61 10.35 8.15
N PHE A 113 7.50 9.43 8.50
CA PHE A 113 8.91 9.46 8.13
C PHE A 113 9.13 8.75 6.80
N ALA A 114 9.93 9.33 5.90
CA ALA A 114 10.37 8.67 4.68
C ALA A 114 11.77 8.06 4.89
N PRO A 115 11.90 6.72 4.94
CA PRO A 115 13.20 6.05 5.06
C PRO A 115 14.08 6.29 3.84
N LYS A 116 15.40 6.14 4.01
CA LYS A 116 16.36 6.23 2.89
C LYS A 116 16.53 4.86 2.25
N THR A 117 16.71 4.79 0.94
CA THR A 117 17.08 3.57 0.23
C THR A 117 18.55 3.20 0.51
N GLU A 118 18.86 1.95 0.86
CA GLU A 118 20.22 1.49 1.22
C GLU A 118 21.21 1.53 0.05
N LEU A 119 20.73 1.31 -1.17
CA LEU A 119 21.57 1.07 -2.36
C LEU A 119 21.45 2.15 -3.45
N GLY A 120 20.90 3.34 -3.12
CA GLY A 120 20.65 4.41 -4.10
C GLY A 120 19.55 4.06 -5.11
N THR A 121 19.53 4.73 -6.27
CA THR A 121 18.53 4.49 -7.33
C THR A 121 18.84 3.17 -8.07
N LEU A 122 18.26 2.07 -7.60
CA LEU A 122 18.28 0.80 -8.32
C LEU A 122 17.24 0.81 -9.45
N THR A 123 17.59 0.21 -10.60
CA THR A 123 16.71 0.00 -11.76
C THR A 123 16.55 -1.49 -12.04
N ASN A 124 15.36 -1.88 -12.51
CA ASN A 124 15.01 -3.27 -12.81
C ASN A 124 15.26 -4.25 -11.66
N VAL A 125 14.85 -3.89 -10.45
CA VAL A 125 14.97 -4.75 -9.26
C VAL A 125 13.61 -5.23 -8.81
N ARG A 126 13.56 -6.43 -8.20
CA ARG A 126 12.35 -6.94 -7.53
C ARG A 126 12.32 -6.64 -6.04
N PHE A 127 13.41 -6.07 -5.55
CA PHE A 127 13.64 -5.85 -4.14
C PHE A 127 14.11 -4.43 -3.93
N ALA A 128 13.49 -3.74 -2.97
CA ALA A 128 13.90 -2.42 -2.55
C ALA A 128 14.16 -2.44 -1.04
N ASP A 129 15.36 -2.00 -0.67
CA ASP A 129 15.86 -2.00 0.68
C ASP A 129 15.88 -0.58 1.26
N TYR A 130 15.28 -0.41 2.44
CA TYR A 130 15.14 0.86 3.13
C TYR A 130 15.74 0.81 4.54
N ILE A 131 16.62 1.78 4.79
CA ILE A 131 17.35 1.99 6.04
C ILE A 131 17.09 3.40 6.59
N GLY A 132 17.73 3.71 7.73
CA GLY A 132 17.73 5.07 8.27
C GLY A 132 16.44 5.47 8.97
N ILE A 133 15.60 4.50 9.35
CA ILE A 133 14.49 4.69 10.30
C ILE A 133 15.02 4.97 11.71
N THR A 134 16.32 4.77 11.89
CA THR A 134 17.09 4.86 13.13
C THR A 134 17.57 6.27 13.44
N ASP A 135 16.81 6.97 14.29
CA ASP A 135 17.36 7.89 15.29
C ASP A 135 17.18 7.22 16.68
N ASP A 136 17.85 6.10 16.98
CA ASP A 136 17.84 5.36 18.29
C ASP A 136 16.47 5.19 19.00
N LYS A 137 15.38 5.38 18.26
CA LYS A 137 14.07 5.59 18.83
C LYS A 137 13.44 4.24 19.05
N LYS A 138 13.26 3.91 20.33
CA LYS A 138 12.49 2.74 20.76
C LYS A 138 11.01 3.03 20.48
N ILE A 139 10.41 2.25 19.59
CA ILE A 139 8.98 2.35 19.25
C ILE A 139 8.25 1.07 19.65
N ARG A 140 6.96 1.17 19.95
CA ARG A 140 6.07 0.04 20.28
C ARG A 140 5.00 -0.18 19.24
N SER A 141 4.82 0.73 18.29
CA SER A 141 3.90 0.57 17.19
C SER A 141 4.51 1.03 15.88
N LEU A 142 4.15 0.36 14.79
CA LEU A 142 4.59 0.73 13.46
C LEU A 142 3.45 0.61 12.47
N GLN A 143 3.25 1.66 11.68
CA GLN A 143 2.48 1.65 10.46
C GLN A 143 3.43 1.90 9.28
N ILE A 144 3.22 1.16 8.20
CA ILE A 144 3.96 1.30 6.95
C ILE A 144 2.97 1.66 5.85
N THR A 145 3.34 2.66 5.05
CA THR A 145 2.64 3.04 3.84
C THR A 145 3.58 2.90 2.66
N VAL A 146 3.15 2.16 1.64
CA VAL A 146 3.89 2.00 0.38
C VAL A 146 3.00 2.51 -0.75
N GLY A 147 3.51 3.44 -1.54
CA GLY A 147 2.86 3.92 -2.76
C GLY A 147 3.75 3.68 -3.97
N ASN A 148 3.10 3.49 -5.12
CA ASN A 148 3.75 3.50 -6.42
C ASN A 148 3.43 4.85 -7.13
N THR A 149 4.45 5.62 -7.50
CA THR A 149 4.34 7.02 -7.95
C THR A 149 4.07 7.15 -9.44
N THR A 150 4.50 6.19 -10.27
CA THR A 150 4.33 6.19 -11.72
C THR A 150 3.69 4.91 -12.26
N GLU A 151 4.06 3.73 -11.74
CA GLU A 151 3.61 2.43 -12.25
C GLU A 151 3.39 1.42 -11.12
N ASN A 152 2.38 0.55 -11.20
CA ASN A 152 2.15 -0.47 -10.17
C ASN A 152 2.97 -1.73 -10.47
N ASP A 153 4.06 -1.95 -9.73
CA ASP A 153 4.95 -3.12 -9.89
C ASP A 153 4.48 -4.37 -9.11
N GLY A 154 3.28 -4.30 -8.49
CA GLY A 154 2.69 -5.41 -7.75
C GLY A 154 3.43 -5.74 -6.45
N LEU A 155 3.24 -4.93 -5.40
CA LEU A 155 3.82 -5.21 -4.08
C LEU A 155 3.37 -6.58 -3.55
N LYS A 156 4.33 -7.46 -3.28
CA LYS A 156 4.11 -8.83 -2.81
C LYS A 156 4.18 -8.93 -1.29
N ARG A 157 5.21 -8.36 -0.67
CA ARG A 157 5.39 -8.39 0.80
C ARG A 157 6.27 -7.25 1.30
N ILE A 158 6.04 -6.91 2.58
CA ILE A 158 6.83 -5.98 3.38
C ILE A 158 7.47 -6.81 4.49
N ILE A 159 8.80 -6.75 4.62
CA ILE A 159 9.55 -7.45 5.67
C ILE A 159 10.21 -6.40 6.54
N VAL A 160 9.99 -6.47 7.85
CA VAL A 160 10.58 -5.55 8.81
C VAL A 160 11.61 -6.31 9.63
N TYR A 161 12.88 -5.90 9.52
CA TYR A 161 13.95 -6.37 10.37
C TYR A 161 14.10 -5.42 11.57
N TYR A 162 14.03 -5.95 12.77
CA TYR A 162 14.08 -5.19 14.00
C TYR A 162 14.77 -5.97 15.11
N ASP A 163 15.37 -5.24 16.05
CA ASP A 163 15.85 -5.78 17.31
C ASP A 163 14.90 -5.38 18.43
N TYR A 164 14.79 -6.23 19.46
CA TYR A 164 14.17 -5.79 20.71
C TYR A 164 15.07 -4.75 21.36
N ALA A 165 14.48 -3.63 21.77
CA ALA A 165 15.18 -2.66 22.56
C ALA A 165 15.19 -3.12 24.03
N GLU A 166 16.39 -3.22 24.61
CA GLU A 166 16.57 -3.44 26.05
C GLU A 166 16.06 -2.26 26.89
#